data_AF-A0A7X7SNY4-F1
#
_entry.id   AF-A0A7X7SNY4-F1
#
_cell.length_a   1.000
_cell.length_b   1.000
_cell.length_c   1.000
_cell.angle_alpha   90.00
_cell.angle_beta   90.00
_cell.angle_gamma   90.00
#
_symmetry.space_group_name_H-M   'P 1'
#
loop_
_entity.id
_entity.type
_entity.pdbx_description
1 polymer ?
#
loop_
_entity_poly.entity_id
_entity_poly.type
_entity_poly.pdbx_seq_one_letter_code
_entity_poly.pdbx_strand_id
1 'polypeptide(L)'
;AVLILQALLMADGGITALGANVFNMAIIGGWLGYAVFAWLRRLLGRSSTGFLAAVAIASWLAVVLASASCALQLWMSGTTPLQLTLPAMVSVHMIIGVGEALIGTAVLAVVLRARPDLIRSLPPALRRPTLVPEAAGGASGSARWAQTRKVGVFALVALVVALALVIFVAPFASPWPDGLEKVAEDHGFADTAAEEPLWRFSPLPDYTVPAMGEGIWSTAIAGLLGVLVLSGLVLALGRVLSRASR
;
A
#
# COMPACT_ATOMS: atom_id res chain seq x y z
N ALA A 1 10.89 -0.95 -2.05
CA ALA A 1 11.11 -0.84 -0.59
C ALA A 1 10.18 -1.79 0.16
N VAL A 2 8.86 -1.60 0.08
CA VAL A 2 7.87 -2.44 0.80
C VAL A 2 8.01 -3.93 0.46
N LEU A 3 7.85 -4.33 -0.81
CA LEU A 3 7.94 -5.73 -1.25
C LEU A 3 9.29 -6.41 -0.94
N ILE A 4 10.37 -5.64 -0.99
CA ILE A 4 11.71 -6.14 -0.65
C ILE A 4 11.79 -6.42 0.86
N LEU A 5 11.24 -5.53 1.68
CA LEU A 5 11.18 -5.71 3.12
C LEU A 5 10.27 -6.88 3.48
N GLN A 6 9.11 -7.04 2.85
CA GLN A 6 8.25 -8.21 3.07
C GLN A 6 8.98 -9.52 2.77
N ALA A 7 9.60 -9.62 1.59
CA ALA A 7 10.33 -10.83 1.19
C ALA A 7 11.54 -11.14 2.09
N LEU A 8 12.34 -10.13 2.46
CA LEU A 8 13.59 -10.34 3.21
C LEU A 8 13.41 -10.37 4.73
N LEU A 9 12.50 -9.55 5.27
CA LEU A 9 12.32 -9.42 6.72
C LEU A 9 11.23 -10.34 7.25
N MET A 10 10.16 -10.56 6.47
CA MET A 10 8.97 -11.28 6.92
C MET A 10 8.80 -12.65 6.24
N ALA A 11 9.64 -13.02 5.28
CA ALA A 11 9.41 -14.16 4.38
C ALA A 11 8.05 -14.11 3.65
N ASP A 12 7.41 -12.94 3.64
CA ASP A 12 6.10 -12.72 3.04
C ASP A 12 6.31 -12.32 1.57
N GLY A 13 6.23 -13.32 0.70
CA GLY A 13 6.52 -13.23 -0.73
C GLY A 13 7.92 -13.72 -1.10
N GLY A 14 8.00 -14.55 -2.14
CA GLY A 14 9.26 -15.14 -2.59
C GLY A 14 10.20 -14.13 -3.27
N ILE A 15 11.51 -14.25 -3.01
CA ILE A 15 12.53 -13.44 -3.71
C ILE A 15 12.48 -13.66 -5.23
N THR A 16 12.22 -14.90 -5.66
CA THR A 16 12.04 -15.25 -7.08
C THR A 16 10.75 -14.68 -7.66
N ALA A 17 9.70 -14.55 -6.85
CA ALA A 17 8.43 -13.94 -7.21
C ALA A 17 8.44 -12.40 -7.12
N LEU A 18 9.52 -11.79 -6.62
CA LEU A 18 9.60 -10.35 -6.38
C LEU A 18 9.30 -9.53 -7.64
N GLY A 19 9.77 -9.98 -8.81
CA GLY A 19 9.47 -9.32 -10.09
C GLY A 19 7.98 -9.32 -10.42
N ALA A 20 7.32 -10.47 -10.27
CA ALA A 20 5.87 -10.62 -10.46
C ALA A 20 5.08 -9.76 -9.46
N ASN A 21 5.49 -9.77 -8.18
CA ASN A 21 4.87 -8.96 -7.12
C ASN A 21 5.02 -7.46 -7.39
N VAL A 22 6.20 -7.02 -7.82
CA VAL A 22 6.44 -5.62 -8.22
C VAL A 22 5.57 -5.25 -9.42
N PHE A 23 5.45 -6.13 -10.42
CA PHE A 23 4.59 -5.88 -11.57
C PHE A 23 3.13 -5.71 -11.15
N ASN A 24 2.58 -6.63 -10.34
CA ASN A 24 1.19 -6.57 -9.90
C ASN A 24 0.92 -5.35 -9.00
N MET A 25 1.75 -5.09 -7.99
CA MET A 25 1.45 -4.04 -7.02
C MET A 25 1.90 -2.65 -7.47
N ALA A 26 3.07 -2.50 -8.11
CA ALA A 26 3.60 -1.18 -8.48
C ALA A 26 3.14 -0.73 -9.87
N ILE A 27 3.11 -1.64 -10.85
CA ILE A 27 2.75 -1.29 -12.23
C ILE A 27 1.23 -1.34 -12.40
N ILE A 28 0.60 -2.48 -12.12
CA ILE A 28 -0.87 -2.59 -12.26
C ILE A 28 -1.57 -1.80 -11.15
N GLY A 29 -1.25 -2.07 -9.88
CA GLY A 29 -1.85 -1.35 -8.75
C GLY A 29 -1.58 0.16 -8.78
N GLY A 30 -0.32 0.55 -8.98
CA GLY A 30 0.09 1.96 -8.96
C GLY A 30 -0.15 2.72 -10.26
N TRP A 31 0.57 2.35 -11.33
CA TRP A 31 0.55 3.09 -12.60
C TRP A 31 -0.80 2.99 -13.33
N LEU A 32 -1.31 1.77 -13.52
CA LEU A 32 -2.60 1.60 -14.18
C LEU A 32 -3.74 2.15 -13.32
N GLY A 33 -3.70 1.96 -11.99
CA GLY A 33 -4.62 2.61 -11.06
C GLY A 33 -4.64 4.14 -11.23
N TYR A 34 -3.47 4.78 -11.35
CA TYR A 34 -3.38 6.22 -11.62
C TYR A 34 -3.91 6.59 -13.01
N ALA A 35 -3.66 5.79 -14.03
CA ALA A 35 -4.21 6.02 -15.37
C ALA A 35 -5.75 5.97 -15.37
N VAL A 36 -6.33 4.99 -14.68
CA VAL A 36 -7.78 4.88 -14.45
C VAL A 36 -8.31 6.11 -13.72
N PHE A 37 -7.66 6.51 -12.63
CA PHE A 37 -8.00 7.73 -11.91
C PHE A 37 -7.99 8.95 -12.85
N ALA A 38 -6.91 9.16 -13.61
CA ALA A 38 -6.77 10.28 -14.52
C ALA A 38 -7.84 10.30 -15.61
N TRP A 39 -8.24 9.13 -16.12
CA TRP A 39 -9.33 8.97 -17.06
C TRP A 39 -10.68 9.30 -16.42
N LEU A 40 -10.99 8.75 -15.24
CA LEU A 40 -12.22 9.05 -14.48
C LEU A 40 -12.35 10.53 -14.14
N ARG A 41 -11.23 11.21 -13.86
CA ARG A 41 -11.20 12.66 -13.62
C ARG A 41 -11.64 13.49 -14.84
N ARG A 42 -11.57 12.94 -16.06
CA ARG A 42 -12.11 13.58 -17.26
C ARG A 42 -13.63 13.44 -17.35
N LEU A 43 -14.19 12.35 -16.81
CA LEU A 43 -15.61 12.05 -16.86
C LEU A 43 -16.41 12.65 -15.70
N LEU A 44 -15.89 12.56 -14.47
CA LEU A 44 -16.59 12.92 -13.24
C LEU A 44 -16.49 14.42 -12.87
N GLY A 45 -15.99 15.26 -13.77
CA GLY A 45 -15.91 16.71 -13.61
C GLY A 45 -14.92 17.18 -12.53
N ARG A 46 -14.86 18.50 -12.29
CA ARG A 46 -13.84 19.12 -11.41
C ARG A 46 -14.27 19.24 -9.94
N SER A 47 -15.35 18.60 -9.51
CA SER A 47 -15.84 18.72 -8.14
C SER A 47 -15.04 17.86 -7.15
N SER A 48 -15.15 18.18 -5.86
CA SER A 48 -14.57 17.42 -4.75
C SER A 48 -15.14 16.01 -4.67
N THR A 49 -16.46 15.89 -4.84
CA THR A 49 -17.17 14.62 -4.87
C THR A 49 -16.71 13.76 -6.05
N GLY A 50 -16.58 14.36 -7.25
CA GLY A 50 -16.07 13.67 -8.42
C GLY A 50 -14.60 13.26 -8.29
N PHE A 51 -13.81 13.97 -7.49
CA PHE A 51 -12.43 13.59 -7.18
C PHE A 51 -12.38 12.37 -6.26
N LEU A 52 -13.13 12.39 -5.14
CA LEU A 52 -13.17 11.26 -4.21
C LEU A 52 -13.80 10.02 -4.84
N ALA A 53 -14.85 10.18 -5.65
CA ALA A 53 -15.43 9.09 -6.42
C ALA A 53 -14.42 8.48 -7.40
N ALA A 54 -13.66 9.32 -8.11
CA ALA A 54 -12.59 8.83 -9.00
C ALA A 54 -11.52 8.04 -8.24
N VAL A 55 -11.16 8.47 -7.03
CA VAL A 55 -10.21 7.73 -6.17
C VAL A 55 -10.77 6.40 -5.74
N ALA A 56 -12.01 6.37 -5.20
CA ALA A 56 -12.63 5.13 -4.76
C ALA A 56 -12.72 4.09 -5.88
N ILE A 57 -13.21 4.50 -7.07
CA ILE A 57 -13.34 3.60 -8.22
C ILE A 57 -11.97 3.14 -8.73
N ALA A 58 -10.99 4.05 -8.82
CA ALA A 58 -9.65 3.71 -9.29
C ALA A 58 -8.93 2.76 -8.33
N SER A 59 -9.01 2.99 -7.02
CA SER A 59 -8.44 2.11 -5.99
C SER A 59 -9.05 0.72 -6.04
N TRP A 60 -10.39 0.63 -6.11
CA TRP A 60 -11.08 -0.66 -6.23
C TRP A 60 -10.65 -1.41 -7.50
N LEU A 61 -10.69 -0.73 -8.65
CA LEU A 61 -10.34 -1.35 -9.94
C LEU A 61 -8.87 -1.76 -10.00
N ALA A 62 -7.97 -0.97 -9.41
CA ALA A 62 -6.54 -1.30 -9.34
C ALA A 62 -6.29 -2.62 -8.60
N VAL A 63 -6.95 -2.85 -7.47
CA VAL A 63 -6.86 -4.10 -6.70
C VAL A 63 -7.39 -5.29 -7.51
N VAL A 64 -8.55 -5.12 -8.13
CA VAL A 64 -9.17 -6.17 -8.96
C VAL A 64 -8.28 -6.52 -10.15
N LEU A 65 -7.77 -5.53 -10.88
CA LEU A 65 -6.89 -5.75 -12.02
C LEU A 65 -5.54 -6.37 -11.62
N ALA A 66 -4.98 -5.96 -10.47
CA ALA A 66 -3.75 -6.55 -9.95
C ALA A 66 -3.95 -8.03 -9.58
N SER A 67 -5.10 -8.38 -8.97
CA SER A 67 -5.43 -9.77 -8.64
C SER A 67 -5.65 -10.63 -9.88
N ALA A 68 -6.31 -10.11 -10.92
CA ALA A 68 -6.49 -10.79 -12.19
C ALA A 68 -5.14 -11.00 -12.90
N SER A 69 -4.25 -10.00 -12.87
CA SER A 69 -2.88 -10.11 -13.38
C SER A 69 -2.09 -11.20 -12.65
N CYS A 70 -2.21 -11.27 -11.32
CA CYS A 70 -1.56 -12.32 -10.53
C CYS A 70 -2.10 -13.72 -10.90
N ALA A 71 -3.41 -13.89 -11.03
CA ALA A 71 -4.00 -15.15 -11.47
C ALA A 71 -3.54 -15.58 -12.87
N LEU A 72 -3.41 -14.63 -13.80
CA LEU A 72 -2.86 -14.89 -15.13
C LEU A 72 -1.40 -15.33 -15.06
N GLN A 73 -0.58 -14.73 -14.19
CA GLN A 73 0.81 -15.11 -14.01
C GLN A 73 0.96 -16.52 -13.42
N LEU A 74 0.14 -16.88 -12.43
CA LEU A 74 0.09 -18.23 -11.86
C LEU A 74 -0.35 -19.29 -12.88
N TRP A 75 -1.29 -18.93 -13.76
CA TRP A 75 -1.66 -19.81 -14.87
C TRP A 75 -0.51 -19.94 -15.89
N MET A 76 0.14 -18.83 -16.24
CA MET A 76 1.26 -18.83 -17.18
C MET A 76 2.50 -19.55 -16.63
N SER A 77 2.68 -19.67 -15.32
CA SER A 77 3.74 -20.51 -14.73
C SER A 77 3.46 -22.00 -14.85
N GLY A 78 2.25 -22.40 -15.27
CA GLY A 78 1.86 -23.80 -15.40
C GLY A 78 1.58 -24.49 -14.06
N THR A 79 1.49 -23.72 -12.97
CA THR A 79 1.28 -24.25 -11.60
C THR A 79 -0.19 -24.50 -11.32
N THR A 80 -1.08 -23.62 -11.78
CA THR A 80 -2.50 -23.69 -11.44
C THR A 80 -3.42 -23.45 -12.65
N PRO A 81 -4.58 -24.12 -12.74
CA PRO A 81 -5.54 -23.88 -13.82
C PRO A 81 -6.21 -22.50 -13.67
N LEU A 82 -6.37 -21.80 -14.80
CA LEU A 82 -6.94 -20.44 -14.81
C LEU A 82 -8.38 -20.42 -14.30
N GLN A 83 -9.16 -21.45 -14.60
CA GLN A 83 -10.57 -21.57 -14.25
C GLN A 83 -10.81 -21.62 -12.74
N LEU A 84 -9.81 -22.05 -11.96
CA LEU A 84 -9.86 -22.05 -10.50
C LEU A 84 -9.23 -20.77 -9.94
N THR A 85 -8.02 -20.45 -10.42
CA THR A 85 -7.19 -19.36 -9.88
C THR A 85 -7.81 -17.99 -10.12
N LEU A 86 -8.37 -17.73 -11.31
CA LEU A 86 -8.92 -16.42 -11.65
C LEU A 86 -10.16 -16.09 -10.80
N PRO A 87 -11.19 -16.97 -10.69
CA PRO A 87 -12.31 -16.71 -9.79
C PRO A 87 -11.87 -16.60 -8.32
N ALA A 88 -10.96 -17.45 -7.85
CA ALA A 88 -10.45 -17.43 -6.47
C ALA A 88 -9.81 -16.07 -6.12
N MET A 89 -8.84 -15.64 -6.94
CA MET A 89 -8.13 -14.39 -6.74
C MET A 89 -9.06 -13.19 -6.89
N VAL A 90 -9.79 -13.09 -8.00
CA VAL A 90 -10.61 -11.91 -8.28
C VAL A 90 -11.75 -11.78 -7.27
N SER A 91 -12.45 -12.86 -6.91
CA SER A 91 -13.63 -12.77 -6.03
C SER A 91 -13.28 -12.20 -4.64
N VAL A 92 -12.22 -12.71 -4.01
CA VAL A 92 -11.76 -12.20 -2.72
C VAL A 92 -11.24 -10.76 -2.85
N HIS A 93 -10.51 -10.47 -3.92
CA HIS A 93 -9.96 -9.12 -4.15
C HIS A 93 -11.03 -8.08 -4.54
N MET A 94 -12.21 -8.49 -5.01
CA MET A 94 -13.35 -7.59 -5.18
C MET A 94 -13.84 -7.06 -3.83
N ILE A 95 -13.79 -7.89 -2.78
CA ILE A 95 -14.17 -7.51 -1.40
C ILE A 95 -13.04 -6.69 -0.75
N ILE A 96 -11.80 -7.18 -0.83
CA ILE A 96 -10.62 -6.45 -0.32
C ILE A 96 -10.50 -5.08 -1.00
N GLY A 97 -10.77 -5.01 -2.30
CA GLY A 97 -10.77 -3.77 -3.07
C GLY A 97 -11.77 -2.74 -2.55
N VAL A 98 -12.90 -3.16 -1.97
CA VAL A 98 -13.83 -2.22 -1.31
C VAL A 98 -13.19 -1.62 -0.07
N GLY A 99 -12.51 -2.44 0.74
CA GLY A 99 -11.72 -1.97 1.88
C GLY A 99 -10.65 -0.97 1.46
N GLU A 100 -9.89 -1.27 0.41
CA GLU A 100 -8.85 -0.39 -0.14
C GLU A 100 -9.44 0.92 -0.66
N ALA A 101 -10.58 0.87 -1.37
CA ALA A 101 -11.26 2.07 -1.84
C ALA A 101 -11.74 2.95 -0.69
N LEU A 102 -12.28 2.36 0.38
CA LEU A 102 -12.72 3.09 1.57
C LEU A 102 -11.53 3.72 2.31
N ILE A 103 -10.49 2.93 2.60
CA ILE A 103 -9.28 3.37 3.31
C ILE A 103 -8.58 4.46 2.49
N GLY A 104 -8.30 4.20 1.21
CA GLY A 104 -7.63 5.13 0.31
C GLY A 104 -8.39 6.45 0.18
N THR A 105 -9.71 6.40 0.01
CA THR A 105 -10.54 7.61 -0.06
C THR A 105 -10.58 8.37 1.27
N ALA A 106 -10.68 7.67 2.41
CA ALA A 106 -10.68 8.29 3.73
C ALA A 106 -9.34 8.96 4.05
N VAL A 107 -8.23 8.27 3.82
CA VAL A 107 -6.87 8.82 3.97
C VAL A 107 -6.72 10.06 3.11
N LEU A 108 -7.13 10.00 1.84
CA LEU A 108 -7.02 11.14 0.94
C LEU A 108 -7.92 12.30 1.35
N ALA A 109 -9.13 12.03 1.84
CA ALA A 109 -10.03 13.06 2.39
C ALA A 109 -9.41 13.75 3.61
N VAL A 110 -8.74 13.01 4.50
CA VAL A 110 -8.00 13.58 5.64
C VAL A 110 -6.82 14.42 5.16
N VAL A 111 -6.03 13.92 4.20
CA VAL A 111 -4.91 14.68 3.61
C VAL A 111 -5.43 15.98 2.96
N LEU A 112 -6.54 15.94 2.24
CA LEU A 112 -7.15 17.12 1.62
C LEU A 112 -7.61 18.17 2.63
N ARG A 113 -8.10 17.73 3.80
CA ARG A 113 -8.52 18.64 4.89
C ARG A 113 -7.33 19.21 5.66
N ALA A 114 -6.32 18.38 5.92
CA ALA A 114 -5.16 18.77 6.73
C ALA A 114 -4.08 19.51 5.92
N ARG A 115 -3.78 19.05 4.70
CA ARG A 115 -2.66 19.45 3.83
C ARG A 115 -2.99 19.34 2.33
N PRO A 116 -3.93 20.17 1.83
CA PRO A 116 -4.29 20.17 0.40
C PRO A 116 -3.09 20.48 -0.50
N ASP A 117 -2.08 21.20 -0.01
CA ASP A 117 -0.86 21.53 -0.75
C ASP A 117 -0.04 20.31 -1.23
N LEU A 118 -0.25 19.12 -0.64
CA LEU A 118 0.45 17.90 -1.05
C LEU A 118 -0.13 17.28 -2.34
N ILE A 119 -1.36 17.61 -2.73
CA ILE A 119 -2.06 16.94 -3.84
C ILE A 119 -2.08 17.87 -5.05
N ARG A 120 -1.12 17.70 -5.96
CA ARG A 120 -0.99 18.53 -7.17
C ARG A 120 -2.18 18.41 -8.13
N SER A 121 -2.86 17.26 -8.15
CA SER A 121 -4.03 16.98 -8.99
C SER A 121 -5.34 17.59 -8.48
N LEU A 122 -5.29 18.39 -7.41
CA LEU A 122 -6.45 19.06 -6.83
C LEU A 122 -7.17 19.99 -7.81
N PRO A 123 -8.51 19.91 -7.92
CA PRO A 123 -9.29 20.94 -8.58
C PRO A 123 -9.05 22.33 -8.00
N PRO A 124 -9.09 23.41 -8.81
CA PRO A 124 -8.90 24.77 -8.33
C PRO A 124 -9.85 25.16 -7.18
N ALA A 125 -11.10 24.70 -7.21
CA ALA A 125 -12.10 24.96 -6.17
C ALA A 125 -11.76 24.37 -4.78
N LEU A 126 -10.87 23.37 -4.74
CA LEU A 126 -10.37 22.74 -3.52
C LEU A 126 -8.99 23.22 -3.09
N ARG A 127 -8.29 23.98 -3.96
CA ARG A 127 -7.04 24.64 -3.61
C ARG A 127 -7.40 25.85 -2.74
N ARG A 128 -7.15 25.78 -1.44
CA ARG A 128 -7.17 26.99 -0.61
C ARG A 128 -6.13 27.98 -1.17
N PRO A 129 -6.41 29.30 -1.21
CA PRO A 129 -5.42 30.30 -1.56
C PRO A 129 -4.42 30.41 -0.41
N THR A 130 -3.47 29.47 -0.33
CA THR A 130 -2.32 29.54 0.57
C THR A 130 -1.01 29.41 -0.19
N LEU A 131 -1.02 29.67 -1.50
CA LEU A 131 0.19 30.08 -2.16
C LEU A 131 0.36 31.56 -1.83
N VAL A 132 1.24 31.82 -0.87
CA VAL A 132 2.00 33.07 -0.78
C VAL A 132 2.26 33.52 -2.23
N PRO A 133 1.89 34.76 -2.62
CA PRO A 133 2.16 35.23 -3.97
C PRO A 133 3.62 34.95 -4.31
N GLU A 134 3.84 34.24 -5.42
CA GLU A 134 5.15 34.18 -6.07
C GLU A 134 5.40 35.54 -6.77
N ALA A 135 5.36 36.60 -5.98
CA ALA A 135 5.57 37.97 -6.40
C ALA A 135 6.32 38.68 -5.28
N ALA A 136 7.58 39.00 -5.57
CA ALA A 136 8.51 39.83 -4.82
C ALA A 136 9.07 39.24 -3.50
N GLY A 137 10.33 38.77 -3.58
CA GLY A 137 11.37 38.93 -2.55
C GLY A 137 11.05 38.54 -1.10
N GLY A 138 11.60 37.41 -0.66
CA GLY A 138 11.86 37.18 0.77
C GLY A 138 10.72 36.52 1.54
N ALA A 139 10.46 35.24 1.30
CA ALA A 139 9.72 34.43 2.26
C ALA A 139 10.54 34.34 3.56
N SER A 140 10.10 35.07 4.60
CA SER A 140 10.64 35.01 5.96
C SER A 140 10.89 33.56 6.39
N GLY A 141 12.06 33.30 6.98
CA GLY A 141 12.41 31.98 7.53
C GLY A 141 11.35 31.41 8.46
N SER A 142 10.55 32.26 9.12
CA SER A 142 9.45 31.84 10.02
C SER A 142 8.30 31.14 9.30
N ALA A 143 7.93 31.57 8.09
CA ALA A 143 6.84 30.96 7.31
C ALA A 143 7.23 29.58 6.78
N ARG A 144 8.47 29.45 6.28
CA ARG A 144 9.05 28.17 5.84
C ARG A 144 9.19 27.20 7.00
N TRP A 145 9.64 27.67 8.17
CA TRP A 145 9.78 26.86 9.37
C TRP A 145 8.43 26.39 9.92
N ALA A 146 7.41 27.26 9.94
CA ALA A 146 6.05 26.91 10.33
C ALA A 146 5.42 25.85 9.40
N GLN A 147 5.65 25.93 8.09
CA GLN A 147 5.15 24.93 7.13
C GLN A 147 5.86 23.58 7.28
N THR A 148 7.18 23.56 7.44
CA THR A 148 7.94 22.31 7.70
C THR A 148 7.49 21.64 8.99
N ARG A 149 7.22 22.41 10.06
CA ARG A 149 6.70 21.89 11.33
C ARG A 149 5.31 21.25 11.17
N LYS A 150 4.42 21.84 10.37
CA LYS A 150 3.10 21.23 10.04
C LYS A 150 3.22 19.92 9.27
N VAL A 151 4.21 19.77 8.38
CA VAL A 151 4.48 18.47 7.70
C VAL A 151 4.94 17.44 8.72
N GLY A 152 5.88 17.81 9.59
CA GLY A 152 6.42 16.92 10.61
C GLY A 152 5.35 16.40 11.57
N VAL A 153 4.46 17.29 12.05
CA VAL A 153 3.34 16.90 12.92
C VAL A 153 2.36 15.97 12.20
N PHE A 154 1.99 16.28 10.95
CA PHE A 154 1.11 15.39 10.17
C PHE A 154 1.70 14.00 9.99
N ALA A 155 2.98 13.92 9.59
CA ALA A 155 3.68 12.65 9.41
C ALA A 155 3.80 11.87 10.73
N LEU A 156 4.04 12.56 11.85
CA LEU A 156 4.08 11.93 13.18
C LEU A 156 2.71 11.36 13.57
N VAL A 157 1.62 12.11 13.36
CA VAL A 157 0.26 11.62 13.64
C VAL A 157 -0.05 10.39 12.77
N ALA A 158 0.26 10.44 11.47
CA ALA A 158 0.08 9.30 10.57
C ALA A 158 0.88 8.07 11.03
N LEU A 159 2.12 8.26 11.48
CA LEU A 159 2.95 7.19 12.03
C LEU A 159 2.32 6.62 13.32
N VAL A 160 1.88 7.46 14.25
CA VAL A 160 1.23 7.02 15.49
C VAL A 160 -0.04 6.21 15.19
N VAL A 161 -0.85 6.64 14.21
CA VAL A 161 -2.04 5.89 13.78
C VAL A 161 -1.64 4.54 13.18
N ALA A 162 -0.62 4.51 12.31
CA ALA A 162 -0.14 3.25 11.72
C ALA A 162 0.36 2.28 12.81
N LEU A 163 1.11 2.78 13.80
CA LEU A 163 1.57 1.99 14.93
C LEU A 163 0.41 1.47 15.78
N ALA A 164 -0.61 2.29 16.03
CA ALA A 164 -1.80 1.87 16.76
C ALA A 164 -2.57 0.77 16.01
N LEU A 165 -2.74 0.88 14.69
CA LEU A 165 -3.37 -0.17 13.89
C LEU A 165 -2.59 -1.48 13.96
N VAL A 166 -1.27 -1.42 13.88
CA VAL A 166 -0.43 -2.62 13.97
C VAL A 166 -0.45 -3.27 15.35
N ILE A 167 -0.53 -2.49 16.43
CA ILE A 167 -0.54 -3.03 17.79
C ILE A 167 -1.93 -3.56 18.17
N PHE A 168 -3.00 -2.88 17.77
CA PHE A 168 -4.36 -3.15 18.26
C PHE A 168 -5.28 -3.83 17.24
N VAL A 169 -4.93 -3.85 15.96
CA VAL A 169 -5.78 -4.44 14.90
C VAL A 169 -5.11 -5.64 14.25
N ALA A 170 -3.85 -5.51 13.81
CA ALA A 170 -3.15 -6.59 13.10
C ALA A 170 -3.07 -7.93 13.85
N PRO A 171 -2.94 -8.00 15.20
CA PRO A 171 -2.91 -9.28 15.91
C PRO A 171 -4.21 -10.08 15.88
N PHE A 172 -5.31 -9.44 15.44
CA PHE A 172 -6.61 -10.06 15.24
C PHE A 172 -6.87 -10.39 13.78
N ALA A 173 -5.82 -10.42 12.94
CA ALA A 173 -5.92 -10.91 11.58
C ALA A 173 -6.40 -12.36 11.56
N SER A 174 -7.20 -12.70 10.56
CA SER A 174 -7.78 -14.03 10.40
C SER A 174 -6.66 -15.07 10.17
N PRO A 175 -6.66 -16.20 10.91
CA PRO A 175 -5.73 -17.31 10.67
C PRO A 175 -6.18 -18.26 9.54
N TRP A 176 -7.35 -18.00 8.93
CA TRP A 176 -7.92 -18.86 7.90
C TRP A 176 -7.19 -18.70 6.56
N PRO A 177 -7.14 -19.75 5.73
CA PRO A 177 -6.55 -19.67 4.39
C PRO A 177 -7.23 -18.57 3.59
N ASP A 178 -6.43 -17.87 2.77
CA ASP A 178 -6.96 -16.86 1.88
C ASP A 178 -7.76 -17.50 0.72
N GLY A 179 -8.30 -16.67 -0.17
CA GLY A 179 -9.12 -17.16 -1.28
C GLY A 179 -8.40 -18.14 -2.21
N LEU A 180 -7.11 -17.93 -2.46
CA LEU A 180 -6.33 -18.79 -3.34
C LEU A 180 -5.96 -20.08 -2.63
N GLU A 181 -5.47 -19.97 -1.40
CA GLU A 181 -5.06 -21.09 -0.56
C GLU A 181 -6.26 -22.02 -0.31
N LYS A 182 -7.42 -21.46 0.01
CA LYS A 182 -8.63 -22.26 0.22
C LYS A 182 -9.03 -23.05 -1.03
N VAL A 183 -8.93 -22.44 -2.20
CA VAL A 183 -9.21 -23.11 -3.48
C VAL A 183 -8.12 -24.14 -3.81
N ALA A 184 -6.87 -23.88 -3.44
CA ALA A 184 -5.76 -24.82 -3.59
C ALA A 184 -5.95 -26.07 -2.74
N GLU A 185 -6.36 -25.92 -1.48
CA GLU A 185 -6.74 -27.00 -0.57
C GLU A 185 -7.92 -27.81 -1.13
N ASP A 186 -9.02 -27.14 -1.49
CA ASP A 186 -10.27 -27.79 -1.89
C ASP A 186 -10.14 -28.56 -3.22
N HIS A 187 -9.23 -28.14 -4.09
CA HIS A 187 -9.00 -28.75 -5.40
C HIS A 187 -7.68 -29.52 -5.51
N GLY A 188 -6.95 -29.71 -4.39
CA GLY A 188 -5.79 -30.59 -4.30
C GLY A 188 -4.57 -30.12 -5.10
N PHE A 189 -4.37 -28.81 -5.22
CA PHE A 189 -3.16 -28.24 -5.82
C PHE A 189 -2.31 -27.42 -4.84
N ALA A 190 -2.61 -27.44 -3.54
CA ALA A 190 -1.80 -26.81 -2.50
C ALA A 190 -0.31 -27.24 -2.56
N ASP A 191 -0.04 -28.51 -2.85
CA ASP A 191 1.32 -29.07 -2.97
C ASP A 191 2.15 -28.50 -4.14
N THR A 192 1.53 -27.72 -5.03
CA THR A 192 2.27 -26.98 -6.08
C THR A 192 2.97 -25.73 -5.54
N ALA A 193 2.58 -25.27 -4.35
CA ALA A 193 3.30 -24.23 -3.63
C ALA A 193 4.65 -24.76 -3.16
N ALA A 194 5.66 -23.88 -3.13
CA ALA A 194 6.93 -24.26 -2.53
C ALA A 194 6.75 -24.45 -1.02
N GLU A 195 6.96 -25.68 -0.53
CA GLU A 195 6.79 -26.02 0.90
C GLU A 195 7.67 -25.16 1.83
N GLU A 196 8.77 -24.64 1.32
CA GLU A 196 9.75 -23.88 2.09
C GLU A 196 10.17 -22.61 1.33
N PRO A 197 10.15 -21.43 1.98
CA PRO A 197 10.71 -20.23 1.38
C PRO A 197 12.20 -20.43 1.10
N LEU A 198 12.63 -20.11 -0.13
CA LEU A 198 14.05 -20.13 -0.48
C LEU A 198 14.91 -19.26 0.45
N TRP A 199 14.31 -18.21 1.03
CA TRP A 199 14.92 -17.32 2.00
C TRP A 199 14.62 -17.74 3.43
N ARG A 200 15.43 -18.65 3.97
CA ARG A 200 15.30 -19.18 5.35
C ARG A 200 15.88 -18.29 6.44
N PHE A 201 16.60 -17.23 6.08
CA PHE A 201 17.26 -16.32 7.02
C PHE A 201 16.39 -15.11 7.39
N SER A 202 15.09 -15.18 7.10
CA SER A 202 14.14 -14.16 7.50
C SER A 202 14.15 -13.97 9.02
N PRO A 203 14.36 -12.75 9.54
CA PRO A 203 14.34 -12.51 10.98
C PRO A 203 12.95 -12.66 11.63
N LEU A 204 11.88 -12.44 10.86
CA LEU A 204 10.49 -12.43 11.34
C LEU A 204 9.56 -13.22 10.39
N PRO A 205 9.87 -14.50 10.08
CA PRO A 205 9.12 -15.29 9.09
C PRO A 205 7.65 -15.35 9.47
N ASP A 206 6.76 -15.15 8.49
CA ASP A 206 5.30 -15.17 8.66
C ASP A 206 4.82 -14.34 9.86
N TYR A 207 5.44 -13.16 10.03
CA TYR A 207 5.17 -12.23 11.13
C TYR A 207 5.40 -12.83 12.52
N THR A 208 6.28 -13.82 12.62
CA THR A 208 6.60 -14.53 13.85
C THR A 208 8.00 -14.16 14.35
N VAL A 209 8.09 -13.70 15.58
CA VAL A 209 9.34 -13.50 16.33
C VAL A 209 9.87 -14.86 16.79
N PRO A 210 11.05 -15.33 16.33
CA PRO A 210 11.54 -16.68 16.60
C PRO A 210 11.66 -17.02 18.09
N ALA A 211 11.97 -16.03 18.93
CA ALA A 211 12.08 -16.21 20.38
C ALA A 211 10.73 -16.33 21.11
N MET A 212 9.62 -15.95 20.46
CA MET A 212 8.28 -15.93 21.05
C MET A 212 7.35 -17.00 20.46
N GLY A 213 7.68 -17.57 19.31
CA GLY A 213 6.80 -18.47 18.57
C GLY A 213 5.58 -17.75 18.01
N GLU A 214 4.63 -18.51 17.47
CA GLU A 214 3.38 -17.97 16.93
C GLU A 214 2.49 -17.37 18.03
N GLY A 215 1.82 -16.26 17.72
CA GLY A 215 0.83 -15.67 18.61
C GLY A 215 0.68 -14.16 18.44
N ILE A 216 -0.36 -13.62 19.07
CA ILE A 216 -0.78 -12.21 18.92
C ILE A 216 0.34 -11.20 19.20
N TRP A 217 1.17 -11.47 20.21
CA TRP A 217 2.27 -10.58 20.59
C TRP A 217 3.42 -10.65 19.60
N SER A 218 3.63 -11.82 19.01
CA SER A 218 4.62 -12.07 17.98
C SER A 218 4.28 -11.27 16.72
N THR A 219 3.02 -11.37 16.26
CA THR A 219 2.49 -10.58 15.14
C THR A 219 2.55 -9.08 15.41
N ALA A 220 2.16 -8.62 16.61
CA ALA A 220 2.21 -7.21 16.98
C ALA A 220 3.64 -6.64 16.92
N ILE A 221 4.61 -7.36 17.47
CA ILE A 221 6.02 -6.94 17.50
C ILE A 221 6.62 -7.00 16.10
N ALA A 222 6.35 -8.05 15.33
CA ALA A 222 6.83 -8.17 13.96
C ALA A 222 6.31 -7.02 13.09
N GLY A 223 5.01 -6.71 13.17
CA GLY A 223 4.41 -5.57 12.49
C GLY A 223 5.02 -4.24 12.95
N LEU A 224 5.22 -4.05 14.26
CA LEU A 224 5.83 -2.83 14.82
C LEU A 224 7.22 -2.59 14.24
N LEU A 225 8.06 -3.63 14.25
CA LEU A 225 9.41 -3.59 13.68
C LEU A 225 9.35 -3.31 12.18
N GLY A 226 8.44 -3.95 11.44
CA GLY A 226 8.21 -3.70 10.02
C GLY A 226 7.90 -2.23 9.71
N VAL A 227 6.96 -1.62 10.44
CA VAL A 227 6.58 -0.20 10.27
C VAL A 227 7.75 0.73 10.60
N LEU A 228 8.49 0.47 11.68
CA LEU A 228 9.63 1.29 12.08
C LEU A 228 10.77 1.23 11.06
N VAL A 229 11.14 0.04 10.60
CA VAL A 229 12.19 -0.16 9.59
C VAL A 229 11.80 0.50 8.28
N LEU A 230 10.56 0.27 7.81
CA LEU A 230 10.06 0.87 6.58
C LEU A 230 10.05 2.40 6.66
N SER A 231 9.53 2.94 7.76
CA SER A 231 9.48 4.40 7.98
C SER A 231 10.88 5.01 8.02
N GLY A 232 11.81 4.36 8.72
CA GLY A 232 13.21 4.77 8.76
C GLY A 232 13.86 4.79 7.38
N LEU A 233 13.64 3.74 6.58
CA LEU A 233 14.17 3.64 5.22
C LEU A 233 13.59 4.72 4.29
N VAL A 234 12.28 4.94 4.33
CA VAL A 234 11.61 5.98 3.54
C VAL A 234 12.13 7.37 3.90
N LEU A 235 12.31 7.66 5.20
CA LEU A 235 12.87 8.93 5.66
C LEU A 235 14.34 9.11 5.27
N ALA A 236 15.15 8.05 5.36
CA ALA A 236 16.56 8.08 4.97
C ALA A 236 16.69 8.34 3.46
N LEU A 237 15.96 7.60 2.64
CA LEU A 237 15.94 7.76 1.19
C LEU A 237 15.45 9.17 0.81
N GLY A 238 14.37 9.64 1.43
CA GLY A 238 13.85 10.99 1.23
C GLY A 238 14.89 12.07 1.55
N ARG A 239 15.67 11.92 2.62
CA ARG A 239 16.77 12.85 2.96
C ARG A 239 17.87 12.83 1.90
N VAL A 240 18.32 11.67 1.47
CA VAL A 240 19.37 11.52 0.44
C VAL A 240 18.93 12.17 -0.87
N LEU A 241 17.74 11.84 -1.35
CA LEU A 241 17.19 12.39 -2.60
C LEU A 241 16.96 13.91 -2.51
N SER A 242 16.51 14.41 -1.36
CA SER A 242 16.31 15.85 -1.16
C SER A 242 17.61 16.65 -1.13
N ARG A 243 18.73 16.04 -0.74
CA ARG A 243 20.05 16.65 -0.76
C ARG A 243 20.64 16.67 -2.16
N ALA A 244 20.39 15.62 -2.95
CA ALA A 244 20.85 15.54 -4.34
C ALA A 244 20.08 16.48 -5.29
N SER A 245 18.87 16.89 -4.92
CA SER A 245 18.04 17.82 -5.69
C SER A 245 18.26 19.31 -5.38
N ARG A 246 19.17 19.64 -4.46
CA ARG A 246 19.57 21.02 -4.14
C ARG A 246 20.93 21.32 -4.76
#